data_AF-A0A3D3BS00-F1
#
_entry.id   AF-A0A3D3BS00-F1
#
_cell.length_a   1.000
_cell.length_b   1.000
_cell.length_c   1.000
_cell.angle_alpha   90.00
_cell.angle_beta   90.00
_cell.angle_gamma   90.00
#
_symmetry.space_group_name_H-M   'P 1'
#
loop_
_entity.id
_entity.type
_entity.pdbx_description
1 polymer ?
#
loop_
_entity_poly.entity_id
_entity_poly.type
_entity_poly.pdbx_seq_one_letter_code
_entity_poly.pdbx_strand_id
1 'polypeptide(L)'
;MISLATSQQTAISQQNAKSEADDVVEAWTPPVLTAIASTDTGIDDIVAAIADHRAWAVDHGELERRRMARAREEVIATAVGMVRSRIEAASSMSAFEDSVSAVAHGEVDVHGAAEALVHEMGSGAGS
;
A
#
# COMPACT_ATOMS: atom_id res chain seq x y z
N MET A 1 -35.01 -8.25 -15.18
CA MET A 1 -34.59 -6.91 -15.67
C MET A 1 -33.20 -6.58 -15.11
N ILE A 2 -32.15 -7.30 -15.54
CA ILE A 2 -30.74 -6.97 -15.25
C ILE A 2 -29.94 -7.37 -16.49
N SER A 3 -30.00 -6.56 -17.54
CA SER A 3 -29.14 -6.72 -18.72
C SER A 3 -28.94 -5.36 -19.37
N LEU A 4 -27.94 -4.64 -18.88
CA LEU A 4 -27.39 -3.42 -19.49
C LEU A 4 -25.98 -3.05 -18.97
N ALA A 5 -25.44 -3.75 -17.96
CA ALA A 5 -24.10 -3.49 -17.43
C ALA A 5 -22.94 -4.15 -18.22
N THR A 6 -23.21 -5.19 -19.01
CA THR A 6 -22.15 -5.97 -19.68
C THR A 6 -21.44 -5.18 -20.79
N SER A 7 -22.14 -4.26 -21.47
CA SER A 7 -21.56 -3.54 -22.62
C SER A 7 -20.53 -2.47 -22.23
N GLN A 8 -20.61 -1.89 -21.02
CA GLN A 8 -19.59 -0.97 -20.52
C GLN A 8 -18.38 -1.73 -19.95
N GLN A 9 -18.59 -2.89 -19.34
CA GLN A 9 -17.51 -3.71 -18.77
C GLN A 9 -16.55 -4.25 -19.84
N THR A 10 -17.06 -4.67 -21.00
CA THR A 10 -16.22 -5.17 -22.10
C THR A 10 -15.42 -4.07 -22.80
N ALA A 11 -15.92 -2.83 -22.81
CA ALA A 11 -15.18 -1.68 -23.35
C ALA A 11 -14.02 -1.32 -22.43
N ILE A 12 -14.24 -1.25 -21.11
CA ILE A 12 -13.20 -0.94 -20.11
C ILE A 12 -12.11 -2.02 -20.10
N SER A 13 -12.47 -3.31 -20.16
CA SER A 13 -11.48 -4.40 -20.20
C SER A 13 -10.63 -4.42 -21.48
N GLN A 14 -11.21 -4.08 -22.64
CA GLN A 14 -10.45 -3.98 -23.89
C GLN A 14 -9.55 -2.75 -23.93
N GLN A 15 -9.95 -1.65 -23.30
CA GLN A 15 -9.16 -0.42 -23.21
C GLN A 15 -7.96 -0.60 -22.27
N ASN A 16 -8.14 -1.30 -21.13
CA ASN A 16 -7.06 -1.65 -20.20
C ASN A 16 -6.02 -2.59 -20.83
N ALA A 17 -6.42 -3.61 -21.58
CA ALA A 17 -5.49 -4.56 -22.19
C ALA A 17 -4.58 -3.92 -23.27
N LYS A 18 -5.07 -2.88 -23.95
CA LYS A 18 -4.27 -2.14 -24.94
C LYS A 18 -3.29 -1.15 -24.29
N SER A 19 -3.65 -0.53 -23.16
CA SER A 19 -2.70 0.32 -22.42
C SER A 19 -1.60 -0.51 -21.75
N GLU A 20 -1.93 -1.68 -21.20
CA GLU A 20 -0.93 -2.59 -20.61
C GLU A 20 0.11 -3.06 -21.63
N ALA A 21 -0.28 -3.27 -22.89
CA ALA A 21 0.64 -3.72 -23.94
C ALA A 21 1.59 -2.60 -24.44
N ASP A 22 1.10 -1.36 -24.54
CA ASP A 22 1.94 -0.20 -24.88
C ASP A 22 2.87 0.18 -23.71
N ASP A 23 2.39 0.09 -22.45
CA ASP A 23 3.19 0.32 -21.23
C ASP A 23 4.38 -0.66 -21.10
N VAL A 24 4.24 -1.90 -21.56
CA VAL A 24 5.31 -2.91 -21.52
C VAL A 24 6.46 -2.57 -22.48
N VAL A 25 6.18 -1.87 -23.59
CA VAL A 25 7.21 -1.44 -24.56
C VAL A 25 7.93 -0.17 -24.08
N GLU A 26 7.31 0.63 -23.22
CA GLU A 26 7.89 1.83 -22.60
C GLU A 26 8.61 1.58 -21.25
N ALA A 27 8.52 0.37 -20.70
CA ALA A 27 9.09 0.04 -19.39
C ALA A 27 10.64 0.00 -19.40
N TRP A 28 11.26 0.56 -18.36
CA TRP A 28 12.71 0.49 -18.16
C TRP A 28 13.20 -0.95 -18.10
N THR A 29 14.20 -1.27 -18.92
CA THR A 29 14.89 -2.56 -18.90
C THR A 29 16.20 -2.41 -18.10
N PRO A 30 16.31 -2.98 -16.88
CA PRO A 30 17.52 -2.84 -16.07
C PRO A 30 18.74 -3.49 -16.74
N PRO A 31 19.87 -2.79 -16.87
CA PRO A 31 21.09 -3.39 -17.39
C PRO A 31 21.71 -4.35 -16.37
N VAL A 32 22.37 -5.41 -16.86
CA VAL A 32 23.18 -6.33 -16.04
C VAL A 32 24.64 -5.90 -16.16
N LEU A 33 25.22 -5.44 -15.04
CA LEU A 33 26.60 -4.93 -14.97
C LEU A 33 27.45 -5.80 -14.03
N THR A 34 28.75 -5.84 -14.29
CA THR A 34 29.74 -6.55 -13.46
C THR A 34 30.48 -5.54 -12.58
N ALA A 35 30.57 -5.80 -11.28
CA ALA A 35 31.32 -4.96 -10.36
C ALA A 35 32.02 -5.77 -9.26
N ILE A 36 33.14 -5.25 -8.77
CA ILE A 36 33.87 -5.77 -7.60
C ILE A 36 34.10 -4.61 -6.63
N ALA A 37 33.33 -4.59 -5.54
CA ALA A 37 33.35 -3.49 -4.58
C ALA A 37 34.71 -3.32 -3.88
N SER A 38 35.42 -4.40 -3.58
CA SER A 38 36.71 -4.35 -2.88
C SER A 38 37.84 -3.77 -3.72
N THR A 39 37.69 -3.74 -5.05
CA THR A 39 38.68 -3.21 -6.00
C THR A 39 38.13 -2.02 -6.78
N ASP A 40 37.01 -1.46 -6.34
CA ASP A 40 36.34 -0.30 -6.96
C ASP A 40 36.08 -0.49 -8.49
N THR A 41 35.90 -1.74 -8.91
CA THR A 41 35.75 -2.06 -10.34
C THR A 41 34.28 -2.04 -10.73
N GLY A 42 33.92 -1.33 -11.81
CA GLY A 42 32.55 -1.27 -12.34
C GLY A 42 31.62 -0.33 -11.56
N ILE A 43 32.12 0.43 -10.59
CA ILE A 43 31.31 1.36 -9.79
C ILE A 43 30.83 2.54 -10.63
N ASP A 44 31.67 3.10 -11.50
CA ASP A 44 31.30 4.19 -12.40
C ASP A 44 30.14 3.79 -13.34
N ASP A 45 30.16 2.56 -13.87
CA ASP A 45 29.10 2.03 -14.73
C ASP A 45 27.78 1.91 -13.96
N ILE A 46 27.82 1.51 -12.68
CA ILE A 46 26.65 1.47 -11.81
C ILE A 46 26.10 2.89 -11.59
N VAL A 47 26.96 3.87 -11.30
CA VAL A 47 26.56 5.26 -11.10
C VAL A 47 25.90 5.83 -12.36
N ALA A 48 26.46 5.54 -13.54
CA ALA A 48 25.88 5.91 -14.82
C ALA A 48 24.49 5.29 -15.03
N ALA A 49 24.35 3.98 -14.79
CA ALA A 49 23.05 3.29 -14.90
C ALA A 49 21.99 3.83 -13.94
N ILE A 50 22.38 4.27 -12.73
CA ILE A 50 21.48 4.95 -11.79
C ILE A 50 21.01 6.29 -12.35
N ALA A 51 21.91 7.07 -12.95
CA ALA A 51 21.58 8.35 -13.56
C ALA A 51 20.63 8.18 -14.76
N ASP A 52 20.88 7.20 -15.62
CA ASP A 52 20.04 6.88 -16.78
C ASP A 52 18.64 6.44 -16.35
N HIS A 53 18.54 5.53 -15.38
CA HIS A 53 17.24 5.12 -14.83
C HIS A 53 16.50 6.31 -14.19
N ARG A 54 17.21 7.22 -13.51
CA ARG A 54 16.59 8.43 -12.95
C ARG A 54 16.06 9.35 -14.04
N ALA A 55 16.82 9.57 -15.12
CA ALA A 55 16.40 10.39 -16.25
C ALA A 55 15.15 9.79 -16.90
N TRP A 56 15.19 8.49 -17.25
CA TRP A 56 14.03 7.76 -17.76
C TRP A 56 12.83 7.88 -16.82
N ALA A 57 13.01 7.66 -15.51
CA ALA A 57 11.91 7.71 -14.56
C ALA A 57 11.28 9.10 -14.41
N VAL A 58 12.06 10.17 -14.61
CA VAL A 58 11.53 11.55 -14.65
C VAL A 58 10.76 11.78 -15.94
N ASP A 59 11.37 11.45 -17.09
CA ASP A 59 10.81 11.72 -18.41
C ASP A 59 9.51 10.96 -18.66
N HIS A 60 9.37 9.76 -18.08
CA HIS A 60 8.18 8.92 -18.21
C HIS A 60 7.20 9.09 -17.03
N GLY A 61 7.43 10.06 -16.13
CA GLY A 61 6.57 10.31 -14.96
C GLY A 61 6.58 9.20 -13.88
N GLU A 62 7.34 8.13 -14.10
CA GLU A 62 7.43 6.96 -13.22
C GLU A 62 7.95 7.31 -11.82
N LEU A 63 8.87 8.28 -11.72
CA LEU A 63 9.42 8.74 -10.44
C LEU A 63 8.32 9.26 -9.53
N GLU A 64 7.43 10.10 -10.06
CA GLU A 64 6.33 10.68 -9.29
C GLU A 64 5.27 9.63 -8.96
N ARG A 65 4.94 8.77 -9.92
CA ARG A 65 4.02 7.64 -9.70
C ARG A 65 4.48 6.75 -8.54
N ARG A 66 5.76 6.37 -8.52
CA ARG A 66 6.35 5.56 -7.43
C ARG A 66 6.40 6.30 -6.10
N ARG A 67 6.69 7.61 -6.10
CA ARG A 67 6.68 8.44 -4.89
C ARG A 67 5.29 8.51 -4.27
N MET A 68 4.26 8.74 -5.09
CA MET A 68 2.87 8.77 -4.63
C MET A 68 2.42 7.40 -4.10
N ALA A 69 2.79 6.31 -4.78
CA ALA A 69 2.51 4.96 -4.29
C ALA A 69 3.18 4.70 -2.93
N ARG A 70 4.46 5.02 -2.79
CA ARG A 70 5.20 4.89 -1.53
C ARG A 70 4.60 5.76 -0.42
N ALA A 71 4.33 7.03 -0.70
CA ALA A 71 3.74 7.95 0.27
C ALA A 71 2.37 7.44 0.75
N ARG A 72 1.56 6.89 -0.15
CA ARG A 72 0.28 6.27 0.21
C ARG A 72 0.48 5.09 1.17
N GLU A 73 1.41 4.18 0.86
CA GLU A 73 1.72 3.03 1.73
C GLU A 73 2.26 3.48 3.09
N GLU A 74 3.18 4.44 3.12
CA GLU A 74 3.77 4.99 4.35
C GLU A 74 2.72 5.69 5.23
N VAL A 75 1.82 6.48 4.64
CA VAL A 75 0.72 7.12 5.36
C VAL A 75 -0.21 6.08 5.95
N ILE A 76 -0.59 5.04 5.18
CA ILE A 76 -1.45 3.95 5.68
C ILE A 76 -0.75 3.20 6.81
N ALA A 77 0.50 2.79 6.63
CA ALA A 77 1.27 2.05 7.63
C ALA A 77 1.40 2.86 8.94
N THR A 78 1.66 4.15 8.82
CA THR A 78 1.74 5.08 9.94
C THR A 78 0.40 5.23 10.65
N ALA A 79 -0.69 5.45 9.90
CA ALA A 79 -2.04 5.58 10.46
C ALA A 79 -2.48 4.30 11.19
N VAL A 80 -2.25 3.12 10.60
CA VAL A 80 -2.52 1.83 11.23
C VAL A 80 -1.68 1.65 12.51
N GLY A 81 -0.41 2.06 12.47
CA GLY A 81 0.46 2.07 13.64
C GLY A 81 -0.09 2.94 14.79
N MET A 82 -0.54 4.15 14.47
CA MET A 82 -1.14 5.07 15.44
C MET A 82 -2.41 4.50 16.07
N VAL A 83 -3.31 3.92 15.26
CA VAL A 83 -4.54 3.29 15.76
C VAL A 83 -4.21 2.12 16.68
N ARG A 84 -3.28 1.25 16.28
CA ARG A 84 -2.84 0.13 17.13
C ARG A 84 -2.29 0.62 18.47
N SER A 85 -1.41 1.61 18.48
CA SER A 85 -0.86 2.16 19.73
C SER A 85 -1.94 2.79 20.63
N ARG A 86 -2.98 3.40 20.05
CA ARG A 86 -4.14 3.90 20.81
C ARG A 86 -4.95 2.75 21.43
N ILE A 87 -5.17 1.67 20.69
CA ILE A 87 -5.83 0.45 21.21
C ILE A 87 -5.01 -0.14 22.35
N GLU A 88 -3.70 -0.30 22.18
CA GLU A 88 -2.79 -0.82 23.21
C GLU A 88 -2.80 0.07 24.47
N ALA A 89 -2.79 1.40 24.32
CA ALA A 89 -2.92 2.30 25.46
C ALA A 89 -4.29 2.15 26.16
N ALA A 90 -5.38 2.03 25.39
CA ALA A 90 -6.74 1.85 25.91
C ALA A 90 -6.97 0.44 26.49
N SER A 91 -6.20 -0.58 26.09
CA SER A 91 -6.32 -1.95 26.59
C SER A 91 -5.96 -2.10 28.07
N SER A 92 -5.44 -1.03 28.70
CA SER A 92 -5.33 -0.92 30.15
C SER A 92 -6.67 -0.68 30.87
N MET A 93 -7.79 -0.45 30.15
CA MET A 93 -9.14 -0.35 30.70
C MET A 93 -9.84 -1.72 30.75
N SER A 94 -10.60 -1.96 31.83
CA SER A 94 -11.35 -3.21 32.04
C SER A 94 -12.30 -3.59 30.89
N ALA A 95 -12.88 -2.61 30.21
CA ALA A 95 -13.83 -2.82 29.12
C ALA A 95 -13.24 -3.53 27.89
N PHE A 96 -11.93 -3.36 27.63
CA PHE A 96 -11.24 -4.07 26.54
C PHE A 96 -11.10 -5.56 26.87
N GLU A 97 -10.65 -5.88 28.09
CA GLU A 97 -10.51 -7.25 28.57
C GLU A 97 -11.87 -7.98 28.64
N ASP A 98 -12.93 -7.29 29.05
CA ASP A 98 -14.29 -7.85 29.04
C ASP A 98 -14.74 -8.25 27.62
N SER A 99 -14.43 -7.40 26.63
CA SER A 99 -14.75 -7.68 25.22
C SER A 99 -13.93 -8.85 24.66
N VAL A 100 -12.64 -8.93 25.00
CA VAL A 100 -11.77 -10.07 24.64
C VAL A 100 -12.30 -11.37 25.26
N SER A 101 -12.71 -11.32 26.53
CA SER A 101 -13.30 -12.46 27.23
C SER A 101 -14.60 -12.92 26.55
N ALA A 102 -15.51 -12.00 26.22
CA ALA A 102 -16.78 -12.33 25.57
C ALA A 102 -16.56 -12.99 24.19
N VAL A 103 -15.56 -12.53 23.41
CA VAL A 103 -15.16 -13.18 22.15
C VAL A 103 -14.61 -14.59 22.41
N ALA A 104 -13.74 -14.76 23.41
CA ALA A 104 -13.14 -16.05 23.74
C ALA A 104 -14.16 -17.11 24.16
N HIS A 105 -15.25 -16.69 24.83
CA HIS A 105 -16.35 -17.56 25.23
C HIS A 105 -17.42 -17.74 24.13
N GLY A 106 -17.28 -17.05 22.99
CA GLY A 106 -18.22 -17.13 21.86
C GLY A 106 -19.54 -16.41 22.11
N GLU A 107 -19.57 -15.45 23.05
CA GLU A 107 -20.75 -14.64 23.36
C GLU A 107 -20.97 -13.53 22.32
N VAL A 108 -19.88 -13.06 21.72
CA VAL A 108 -19.86 -12.12 20.58
C VAL A 108 -18.83 -12.56 19.55
N ASP A 109 -19.06 -12.22 18.29
CA ASP A 109 -18.08 -12.47 17.24
C ASP A 109 -16.99 -11.38 17.22
N VAL A 110 -15.84 -11.73 16.65
CA VAL A 110 -14.66 -10.85 16.61
C VAL A 110 -14.90 -9.56 15.82
N HIS A 111 -15.76 -9.59 14.81
CA HIS A 111 -16.04 -8.42 13.98
C HIS A 111 -16.90 -7.42 14.76
N GLY A 112 -17.98 -7.89 15.39
CA GLY A 112 -18.83 -7.06 16.24
C GLY A 112 -18.08 -6.44 17.42
N ALA A 113 -17.22 -7.20 18.09
CA ALA A 113 -16.38 -6.68 19.18
C ALA A 113 -15.39 -5.60 18.69
N ALA A 114 -14.78 -5.80 17.51
CA ALA A 114 -13.88 -4.82 16.90
C ALA A 114 -14.61 -3.53 16.46
N GLU A 115 -15.80 -3.65 15.87
CA GLU A 115 -16.62 -2.48 15.50
C GLU A 115 -17.01 -1.64 16.72
N ALA A 116 -17.44 -2.30 17.81
CA ALA A 116 -17.78 -1.62 19.05
C ALA A 116 -16.58 -0.86 19.63
N LEU A 117 -15.40 -1.48 19.64
CA LEU A 117 -14.16 -0.84 20.09
C LEU A 117 -13.78 0.38 19.25
N VAL A 118 -13.88 0.28 17.92
CA VAL A 118 -13.59 1.41 17.01
C VAL A 118 -14.60 2.54 17.19
N HIS A 119 -15.87 2.22 17.37
CA HIS A 119 -16.93 3.21 17.61
C HIS A 119 -16.69 4.00 18.90
N GLU A 120 -16.31 3.31 19.99
CA GLU A 120 -15.99 3.93 21.27
C GLU A 120 -14.78 4.87 21.16
N MET A 121 -13.71 4.43 20.49
CA MET A 121 -12.50 5.25 20.29
C MET A 121 -12.77 6.53 19.50
N GLY A 122 -13.69 6.50 18.54
CA GLY A 122 -14.10 7.66 17.75
C GLY A 122 -15.01 8.64 18.52
N SER A 123 -15.81 8.12 19.45
CA SER A 123 -16.72 8.92 20.28
C SER A 123 -15.99 9.70 21.37
N GLY A 124 -14.90 9.15 21.92
CA GLY A 124 -14.07 9.82 22.94
C GLY A 124 -13.10 10.88 22.41
N ALA A 125 -12.94 11.07 21.10
CA ALA A 125 -12.04 12.07 20.52
C ALA A 125 -12.65 13.49 20.41
N GLY A 126 -13.92 13.64 20.81
CA GLY A 126 -14.68 14.90 20.74
C GLY A 126 -14.96 15.60 22.08
N SER A 127 -14.36 15.15 23.20
CA SER A 127 -14.42 15.80 24.52
C SER A 127 -13.02 16.13 25.03
#